data_AF-A0A2A2J814-F1
#
_entry.id   AF-A0A2A2J814-F1
#
_cell.length_a   1.000
_cell.length_b   1.000
_cell.length_c   1.000
_cell.angle_alpha   90.00
_cell.angle_beta   90.00
_cell.angle_gamma   90.00
#
_symmetry.space_group_name_H-M   'P 1'
#
loop_
_entity.id
_entity.type
_entity.pdbx_description
1 polymer ?
#
loop_
_entity_poly.entity_id
_entity_poly.type
_entity_poly.pdbx_seq_one_letter_code
_entity_poly.pdbx_strand_id
1 'polypeptide(L)'
;MESAAPLGDSTFSMSQKIVLRQTSAIIRKYGAFSLKWQNSSLPMRLIREKATHVELKTKYVQNSNYFEKYIDDLMEYFEFSEEIKMQGDKLIQKYNIAKLEKHQTIYHFDTIHANGIDVVVRNANIDETGFLCVHTRRTDHFAPSGLGFTVPAIKFILNRDKLDKVFMFGDDERFMNDVLNTIKADEKYANIKGIVNFNTTIGEDLYLSSKICSAFLISTSESTFGWFLAFLVQNQEKVYFRHNMRPESGAYSGTMRHMWKPLFQHEETNSIKTLCGNRYVFLFPLCFTE
;
A
#
# COMPACT_ATOMS: atom_id res chain seq x y z
N MET A 1 -14.77 46.88 51.49
CA MET A 1 -15.62 47.01 50.28
C MET A 1 -14.74 46.71 49.09
N GLU A 2 -15.24 45.80 48.26
CA GLU A 2 -14.49 44.91 47.37
C GLU A 2 -13.75 45.63 46.24
N SER A 3 -12.54 45.15 46.01
CA SER A 3 -11.69 45.43 44.86
C SER A 3 -12.13 44.50 43.72
N ALA A 4 -12.61 45.09 42.63
CA ALA A 4 -12.91 44.36 41.39
C ALA A 4 -11.60 44.02 40.66
N ALA A 5 -11.27 42.72 40.60
CA ALA A 5 -10.16 42.19 39.81
C ALA A 5 -10.52 42.18 38.31
N PRO A 6 -9.55 42.36 37.39
CA PRO A 6 -9.79 42.23 35.97
C PRO A 6 -9.97 40.75 35.59
N LEU A 7 -10.98 40.52 34.74
CA LEU A 7 -11.29 39.24 34.09
C LEU A 7 -10.04 38.67 33.42
N GLY A 8 -9.53 37.58 33.99
CA GLY A 8 -8.48 36.77 33.39
C GLY A 8 -8.98 36.13 32.10
N ASP A 9 -8.30 36.46 31.01
CA ASP A 9 -8.42 35.83 29.71
C ASP A 9 -8.03 34.35 29.85
N SER A 10 -9.04 33.49 29.96
CA SER A 10 -8.86 32.05 30.00
C SER A 10 -8.50 31.57 28.60
N THR A 11 -7.20 31.56 28.33
CA THR A 11 -6.61 30.82 27.22
C THR A 11 -7.05 29.36 27.31
N PHE A 12 -8.04 29.00 26.49
CA PHE A 12 -8.48 27.63 26.27
C PHE A 12 -7.37 26.84 25.56
N SER A 13 -6.44 26.29 26.34
CA SER A 13 -5.47 25.31 25.86
C SER A 13 -6.16 23.95 25.72
N MET A 14 -6.79 23.71 24.57
CA MET A 14 -7.38 22.42 24.25
C MET A 14 -6.28 21.51 23.65
N SER A 15 -5.50 20.87 24.52
CA SER A 15 -4.58 19.79 24.09
C SER A 15 -5.38 18.50 23.81
N GLN A 16 -5.91 18.37 22.60
CA GLN A 16 -6.51 17.11 22.16
C GLN A 16 -5.39 16.10 21.88
N LYS A 17 -5.22 15.11 22.78
CA LYS A 17 -4.31 13.99 22.57
C LYS A 17 -4.93 12.98 21.60
N ILE A 18 -4.38 12.84 20.38
CA ILE A 18 -4.70 11.71 19.48
C ILE A 18 -4.13 10.41 20.08
N VAL A 19 -4.99 9.50 20.55
CA VAL A 19 -4.59 8.17 21.07
C VAL A 19 -5.05 7.07 20.12
N LEU A 20 -4.23 6.63 19.15
CA LEU A 20 -4.60 5.48 18.33
C LEU A 20 -4.75 4.21 19.20
N ARG A 21 -5.99 3.81 19.50
CA ARG A 21 -6.29 2.69 20.41
C ARG A 21 -6.10 1.30 19.77
N GLN A 22 -6.24 1.17 18.45
CA GLN A 22 -6.24 -0.15 17.77
C GLN A 22 -4.96 -0.49 16.99
N THR A 23 -4.08 0.47 16.68
CA THR A 23 -2.68 0.14 16.34
C THR A 23 -1.95 -0.50 17.52
N SER A 24 -2.50 -0.45 18.73
CA SER A 24 -1.91 -1.08 19.90
C SER A 24 -1.66 -2.59 19.73
N ALA A 25 -2.44 -3.33 18.93
CA ALA A 25 -2.13 -4.76 18.73
C ALA A 25 -0.89 -4.96 17.83
N ILE A 26 -0.76 -4.23 16.72
CA ILE A 26 0.42 -4.34 15.83
C ILE A 26 1.64 -3.68 16.46
N ILE A 27 1.47 -2.49 17.06
CA ILE A 27 2.52 -1.74 17.74
C ILE A 27 2.98 -2.46 19.02
N ARG A 28 2.07 -2.96 19.88
CA ARG A 28 2.48 -3.68 21.11
C ARG A 28 2.96 -5.10 20.83
N LYS A 29 2.41 -5.80 19.83
CA LYS A 29 2.84 -7.18 19.53
C LYS A 29 4.14 -7.22 18.73
N TYR A 30 4.42 -6.20 17.92
CA TYR A 30 5.55 -6.25 16.97
C TYR A 30 6.50 -5.05 17.02
N GLY A 31 6.28 -4.03 17.85
CA GLY A 31 7.22 -2.91 18.04
C GLY A 31 7.56 -2.10 16.79
N ALA A 32 6.79 -2.26 15.71
CA ALA A 32 7.20 -1.87 14.36
C ALA A 32 7.17 -0.34 14.12
N PHE A 33 6.29 0.37 14.81
CA PHE A 33 6.07 1.80 14.62
C PHE A 33 6.18 2.56 15.94
N SER A 34 6.90 3.67 15.90
CA SER A 34 6.77 4.77 16.85
C SER A 34 5.83 5.83 16.29
N LEU A 35 4.98 6.41 17.14
CA LEU A 35 4.17 7.56 16.75
C LEU A 35 4.97 8.83 16.96
N LYS A 36 5.14 9.62 15.89
CA LYS A 36 5.76 10.94 16.02
C LYS A 36 4.71 11.91 16.57
N TRP A 37 4.95 12.40 17.78
CA TRP A 37 4.20 13.52 18.34
C TRP A 37 4.95 14.80 17.96
N GLN A 38 4.58 15.42 16.85
CA GLN A 38 4.96 16.81 16.59
C GLN A 38 3.76 17.70 16.94
N ASN A 39 4.03 18.87 17.52
CA ASN A 39 3.07 19.94 17.79
C ASN A 39 2.45 20.53 16.49
N SER A 40 2.50 19.82 15.37
CA SER A 40 1.89 20.21 14.11
C SER A 40 0.38 20.02 14.18
N SER A 41 -0.31 21.01 13.64
CA SER A 41 -1.76 21.09 13.54
C SER A 41 -2.38 19.76 13.12
N LEU A 42 -3.41 19.33 13.85
CA LEU A 42 -4.33 18.26 13.44
C LEU A 42 -4.71 18.44 11.95
N PRO A 43 -4.76 17.36 11.15
CA PRO A 43 -5.26 17.40 9.79
C PRO A 43 -6.58 18.14 9.76
N MET A 44 -6.76 19.07 8.81
CA MET A 44 -7.91 19.99 8.77
C MET A 44 -9.27 19.29 8.90
N ARG A 45 -9.37 18.03 8.49
CA ARG A 45 -10.59 17.21 8.64
C ARG A 45 -10.84 16.73 10.07
N LEU A 46 -9.80 16.48 10.86
CA LEU A 46 -9.90 16.10 12.26
C LEU A 46 -10.17 17.32 13.15
N ILE A 47 -9.87 18.53 12.66
CA ILE A 47 -10.18 19.78 13.39
C ILE A 47 -11.69 19.95 13.64
N ARG A 48 -12.55 19.43 12.74
CA ARG A 48 -14.01 19.50 12.90
C ARG A 48 -14.64 18.25 13.49
N GLU A 49 -13.91 17.14 13.55
CA GLU A 49 -14.38 15.92 14.20
C GLU A 49 -14.02 15.97 15.69
N LYS A 50 -14.96 15.62 16.58
CA LYS A 50 -14.68 15.51 18.03
C LYS A 50 -13.75 14.33 18.37
N ALA A 51 -13.08 13.75 17.38
CA ALA A 51 -12.28 12.55 17.50
C ALA A 51 -10.88 12.89 18.01
N THR A 52 -10.63 12.60 19.29
CA THR A 52 -9.30 12.66 19.91
C THR A 52 -8.46 11.42 19.60
N HIS A 53 -8.75 10.69 18.53
CA HIS A 53 -7.94 9.57 18.10
C HIS A 53 -8.34 9.10 16.70
N VAL A 54 -7.36 8.57 15.98
CA VAL A 54 -7.63 7.75 14.79
C VAL A 54 -7.77 6.31 15.26
N GLU A 55 -8.90 5.67 14.99
CA GLU A 55 -9.10 4.24 15.26
C GLU A 55 -9.00 3.47 13.93
N LEU A 56 -7.92 2.71 13.77
CA LEU A 56 -7.79 1.78 12.65
C LEU A 56 -8.64 0.53 12.90
N LYS A 57 -9.83 0.49 12.30
CA LYS A 57 -10.76 -0.64 12.44
C LYS A 57 -10.28 -1.77 11.54
N THR A 58 -9.68 -2.80 12.14
CA THR A 58 -9.11 -3.97 11.43
C THR A 58 -10.10 -4.67 10.50
N LYS A 59 -11.40 -4.64 10.83
CA LYS A 59 -12.48 -5.17 9.98
C LYS A 59 -12.61 -4.48 8.61
N TYR A 60 -12.02 -3.29 8.43
CA TYR A 60 -12.04 -2.54 7.18
C TYR A 60 -10.66 -2.42 6.53
N VAL A 61 -9.63 -3.07 7.08
CA VAL A 61 -8.27 -2.99 6.55
C VAL A 61 -8.16 -3.72 5.20
N GLN A 62 -9.06 -4.65 4.91
CA GLN A 62 -9.21 -5.18 3.55
C GLN A 62 -10.22 -4.31 2.79
N ASN A 63 -9.98 -3.02 2.68
CA ASN A 63 -10.81 -2.10 1.89
C ASN A 63 -9.96 -0.91 1.45
N SER A 64 -9.73 -0.77 0.15
CA SER A 64 -8.95 0.33 -0.41
C SER A 64 -9.54 1.70 -0.07
N ASN A 65 -10.87 1.83 -0.01
CA ASN A 65 -11.53 3.10 0.32
C ASN A 65 -11.21 3.55 1.76
N TYR A 66 -10.98 2.58 2.64
CA TYR A 66 -10.59 2.88 4.00
C TYR A 66 -9.21 3.57 4.00
N PHE A 67 -8.24 3.00 3.29
CA PHE A 67 -6.93 3.62 3.17
C PHE A 67 -6.94 4.90 2.37
N GLU A 68 -7.62 4.98 1.23
CA GLU A 68 -7.71 6.19 0.42
C GLU A 68 -8.21 7.39 1.23
N LYS A 69 -9.18 7.15 2.12
CA LYS A 69 -9.60 8.18 3.06
C LYS A 69 -8.45 8.54 3.99
N TYR A 70 -7.80 7.58 4.65
CA TYR A 70 -6.91 7.87 5.77
C TYR A 70 -5.41 8.05 5.44
N ILE A 71 -4.97 7.76 4.22
CA ILE A 71 -3.55 7.56 3.90
C ILE A 71 -2.67 8.79 4.11
N ASP A 72 -3.09 9.96 3.65
CA ASP A 72 -2.30 11.18 3.75
C ASP A 72 -2.01 11.52 5.21
N ASP A 73 -3.03 11.46 6.08
CA ASP A 73 -2.86 11.72 7.51
C ASP A 73 -2.05 10.61 8.18
N LEU A 74 -2.33 9.35 7.88
CA LEU A 74 -1.69 8.23 8.56
C LEU A 74 -0.19 8.17 8.27
N MET A 75 0.21 8.43 7.03
CA MET A 75 1.62 8.41 6.62
C MET A 75 2.44 9.53 7.29
N GLU A 76 1.82 10.64 7.71
CA GLU A 76 2.49 11.68 8.49
C GLU A 76 2.87 11.20 9.91
N TYR A 77 2.05 10.33 10.51
CA TYR A 77 2.22 9.91 11.90
C TYR A 77 2.96 8.58 12.08
N PHE A 78 3.08 7.77 11.04
CA PHE A 78 3.80 6.51 11.09
C PHE A 78 5.29 6.70 10.86
N GLU A 79 6.09 6.52 11.91
CA GLU A 79 7.54 6.41 11.81
C GLU A 79 7.99 5.04 12.30
N PHE A 80 8.81 4.33 11.53
CA PHE A 80 9.44 3.10 11.98
C PHE A 80 10.35 3.39 13.17
N SER A 81 10.42 2.47 14.14
CA SER A 81 11.41 2.58 15.22
C SER A 81 12.84 2.52 14.65
N GLU A 82 13.80 3.13 15.35
CA GLU A 82 15.21 3.11 14.92
C GLU A 82 15.76 1.68 14.79
N GLU A 83 15.30 0.76 15.64
CA GLU A 83 15.65 -0.66 15.54
C GLU A 83 15.20 -1.27 14.21
N ILE A 84 13.94 -1.05 13.82
CA ILE A 84 13.39 -1.56 12.56
C ILE A 84 14.06 -0.91 11.36
N LYS A 85 14.34 0.41 11.42
CA LYS A 85 15.10 1.10 10.36
C LYS A 85 16.48 0.46 10.18
N MET A 86 17.20 0.23 11.29
CA MET A 86 18.53 -0.38 11.27
C MET A 86 18.49 -1.83 10.74
N GLN A 87 17.54 -2.65 11.20
CA GLN A 87 17.39 -4.04 10.75
C GLN A 87 17.01 -4.11 9.28
N GLY A 88 16.03 -3.31 8.86
CA GLY A 88 15.60 -3.22 7.46
C GLY A 88 16.73 -2.72 6.54
N ASP A 89 17.53 -1.76 6.98
CA ASP A 89 18.70 -1.29 6.23
C ASP A 89 19.77 -2.37 6.05
N LYS A 90 19.99 -3.22 7.07
CA LYS A 90 20.86 -4.39 6.94
C LYS A 90 20.33 -5.38 5.91
N LEU A 91 19.01 -5.58 5.82
CA LEU A 91 18.40 -6.43 4.78
C LEU A 91 18.59 -5.84 3.38
N ILE A 92 18.39 -4.53 3.23
CA ILE A 92 18.61 -3.84 1.94
C ILE A 92 20.06 -4.04 1.47
N GLN A 93 21.04 -3.87 2.39
CA GLN A 93 22.44 -4.12 2.09
C GLN A 93 22.71 -5.60 1.76
N LYS A 94 22.17 -6.54 2.57
CA LYS A 94 22.29 -7.98 2.37
C LYS A 94 21.82 -8.41 0.98
N TYR A 95 20.73 -7.82 0.50
CA TYR A 95 20.17 -8.13 -0.82
C TYR A 95 20.80 -7.34 -1.97
N ASN A 96 21.81 -6.50 -1.68
CA ASN A 96 22.42 -5.58 -2.62
C ASN A 96 21.36 -4.78 -3.40
N ILE A 97 20.46 -4.14 -2.65
CA ILE A 97 19.38 -3.31 -3.17
C ILE A 97 19.80 -1.84 -2.99
N ALA A 98 19.76 -1.07 -4.07
CA ALA A 98 19.81 0.38 -3.96
C ALA A 98 18.52 0.84 -3.26
N LYS A 99 18.64 1.62 -2.18
CA LYS A 99 17.45 2.23 -1.56
C LYS A 99 16.79 3.12 -2.59
N LEU A 100 15.45 3.10 -2.65
CA LEU A 100 14.76 4.26 -3.19
C LEU A 100 15.06 5.39 -2.22
N GLU A 101 15.93 6.31 -2.64
CA GLU A 101 16.10 7.54 -1.90
C GLU A 101 14.71 8.17 -1.77
N LYS A 102 14.41 8.79 -0.62
CA LYS A 102 13.32 9.76 -0.56
C LYS A 102 13.72 10.91 -1.48
N HIS A 103 13.62 10.73 -2.78
CA HIS A 103 13.24 11.85 -3.59
C HIS A 103 11.91 12.27 -2.98
N GLN A 104 11.86 13.52 -2.51
CA GLN A 104 10.61 14.26 -2.55
C GLN A 104 9.94 13.80 -3.84
N THR A 105 8.73 13.24 -3.75
CA THR A 105 7.87 13.21 -4.92
C THR A 105 7.85 14.66 -5.37
N ILE A 106 8.71 15.01 -6.34
CA ILE A 106 8.68 16.31 -6.96
C ILE A 106 7.44 16.17 -7.79
N TYR A 107 6.32 16.58 -7.19
CA TYR A 107 5.09 16.77 -7.92
C TYR A 107 5.42 17.86 -8.93
N HIS A 108 5.77 17.46 -10.14
CA HIS A 108 5.65 18.35 -11.27
C HIS A 108 4.16 18.50 -11.50
N PHE A 109 3.66 19.67 -11.13
CA PHE A 109 2.34 20.12 -11.49
C PHE A 109 2.45 20.66 -12.92
N ASP A 110 2.15 19.81 -13.88
CA ASP A 110 2.05 20.25 -15.26
C ASP A 110 0.63 20.79 -15.46
N THR A 111 0.53 22.07 -15.85
CA THR A 111 -0.75 22.65 -16.29
C THR A 111 -0.96 22.32 -17.75
N ILE A 112 -1.89 21.41 -18.04
CA ILE A 112 -2.31 21.14 -19.41
C ILE A 112 -3.46 22.09 -19.73
N HIS A 113 -3.25 22.99 -20.69
CA HIS A 113 -4.31 23.80 -21.27
C HIS A 113 -5.06 23.01 -22.33
N ALA A 114 -6.22 22.47 -21.98
CA ALA A 114 -7.11 21.79 -22.93
C ALA A 114 -8.45 22.53 -23.00
N ASN A 115 -8.82 23.01 -24.20
CA ASN A 115 -10.10 23.69 -24.44
C ASN A 115 -10.41 24.87 -23.50
N GLY A 116 -9.39 25.65 -23.12
CA GLY A 116 -9.55 26.78 -22.20
C GLY A 116 -9.74 26.40 -20.73
N ILE A 117 -9.48 25.14 -20.35
CA ILE A 117 -9.47 24.65 -18.97
C ILE A 117 -8.04 24.25 -18.61
N ASP A 118 -7.59 24.77 -17.47
CA ASP A 118 -6.30 24.43 -16.86
C ASP A 118 -6.47 23.15 -16.05
N VAL A 119 -5.90 22.05 -16.52
CA VAL A 119 -5.88 20.78 -15.78
C VAL A 119 -4.51 20.62 -15.14
N VAL A 120 -4.48 20.61 -13.82
CA VAL A 120 -3.27 20.32 -13.04
C VAL A 120 -3.07 18.81 -12.97
N VAL A 121 -2.07 18.30 -13.67
CA VAL A 121 -1.70 16.88 -13.64
C VAL A 121 -0.57 16.66 -12.65
N ARG A 122 -0.71 15.64 -11.78
CA ARG A 122 0.36 15.20 -10.88
C ARG A 122 1.22 14.18 -11.62
N ASN A 123 2.44 14.54 -11.99
CA ASN A 123 3.41 13.60 -12.52
C ASN A 123 4.48 13.29 -11.45
N ALA A 124 4.52 12.04 -10.99
CA ALA A 124 5.59 11.54 -10.13
C ALA A 124 6.67 10.90 -11.01
N ASN A 125 7.86 11.52 -11.05
CA ASN A 125 9.02 10.94 -11.71
C ASN A 125 9.63 9.88 -10.77
N ILE A 126 9.22 8.63 -10.95
CA ILE A 126 9.68 7.51 -10.12
C ILE A 126 10.70 6.73 -10.93
N ASP A 127 11.90 6.66 -10.36
CA ASP A 127 13.06 5.98 -10.92
C ASP A 127 12.72 4.54 -11.35
N GLU A 128 13.12 4.18 -12.57
CA GLU A 128 12.87 2.89 -13.23
C GLU A 128 13.59 1.71 -12.55
N THR A 129 14.20 1.95 -11.38
CA THR A 129 15.10 1.02 -10.68
C THR A 129 14.44 0.19 -9.57
N GLY A 130 13.17 0.45 -9.23
CA GLY A 130 12.51 -0.21 -8.09
C GLY A 130 11.89 -1.58 -8.38
N PHE A 131 11.42 -2.23 -7.32
CA PHE A 131 10.87 -3.59 -7.40
C PHE A 131 9.36 -3.60 -7.62
N LEU A 132 8.87 -4.58 -8.37
CA LEU A 132 7.53 -5.11 -8.17
C LEU A 132 7.57 -5.99 -6.91
N CYS A 133 6.96 -5.50 -5.85
CA CYS A 133 6.79 -6.28 -4.64
C CYS A 133 5.52 -7.12 -4.72
N VAL A 134 5.57 -8.35 -4.21
CA VAL A 134 4.45 -9.29 -4.29
C VAL A 134 4.24 -9.91 -2.92
N HIS A 135 3.03 -9.74 -2.38
CA HIS A 135 2.62 -10.44 -1.16
C HIS A 135 1.85 -11.71 -1.50
N THR A 136 2.26 -12.83 -0.90
CA THR A 136 1.62 -14.14 -0.97
C THR A 136 1.20 -14.61 0.42
N ARG A 137 0.11 -15.38 0.49
CA ARG A 137 -0.41 -15.99 1.72
C ARG A 137 -0.93 -17.39 1.43
N ARG A 138 -0.40 -18.42 2.09
CA ARG A 138 -0.78 -19.82 1.81
C ARG A 138 -1.14 -20.66 3.03
N THR A 139 -0.39 -20.58 4.11
CA THR A 139 -0.32 -21.67 5.11
C THR A 139 -1.54 -21.77 6.03
N ASP A 140 -2.32 -20.69 6.18
CA ASP A 140 -3.47 -20.61 7.09
C ASP A 140 -4.69 -19.90 6.48
N HIS A 141 -4.86 -20.00 5.15
CA HIS A 141 -5.79 -19.16 4.43
C HIS A 141 -6.77 -19.93 3.53
N PHE A 142 -8.04 -19.55 3.56
CA PHE A 142 -9.11 -20.21 2.80
C PHE A 142 -9.02 -19.97 1.28
N ALA A 143 -8.48 -18.82 0.88
CA ALA A 143 -8.19 -18.47 -0.52
C ALA A 143 -6.68 -18.26 -0.74
N PRO A 144 -5.86 -19.32 -0.64
CA PRO A 144 -4.41 -19.19 -0.69
C PRO A 144 -3.96 -18.66 -2.05
N SER A 145 -2.80 -17.98 -2.05
CA SER A 145 -2.13 -17.59 -3.28
C SER A 145 -1.82 -18.82 -4.12
N GLY A 146 -2.04 -18.71 -5.44
CA GLY A 146 -1.86 -19.82 -6.37
C GLY A 146 -1.11 -19.38 -7.62
N LEU A 147 -0.29 -20.28 -8.18
CA LEU A 147 0.52 -19.99 -9.37
C LEU A 147 -0.32 -19.49 -10.55
N GLY A 148 -1.51 -20.08 -10.72
CA GLY A 148 -2.44 -19.74 -11.81
C GLY A 148 -2.77 -18.26 -11.86
N PHE A 149 -2.96 -17.58 -10.73
CA PHE A 149 -3.20 -16.14 -10.71
C PHE A 149 -1.89 -15.34 -10.58
N THR A 150 -1.04 -15.73 -9.62
CA THR A 150 0.11 -14.92 -9.21
C THR A 150 1.12 -14.73 -10.34
N VAL A 151 1.44 -15.78 -11.10
CA VAL A 151 2.44 -15.70 -12.18
C VAL A 151 1.96 -14.81 -13.33
N PRO A 152 0.76 -15.01 -13.92
CA PRO A 152 0.24 -14.11 -14.94
C PRO A 152 0.10 -12.66 -14.45
N ALA A 153 -0.28 -12.44 -13.18
CA ALA A 153 -0.43 -11.09 -12.63
C ALA A 153 0.92 -10.37 -12.53
N ILE A 154 1.97 -11.07 -12.09
CA ILE A 154 3.33 -10.51 -12.08
C ILE A 154 3.76 -10.16 -13.51
N LYS A 155 3.64 -11.08 -14.46
CA LYS A 155 4.02 -10.84 -15.87
C LYS A 155 3.29 -9.64 -16.48
N PHE A 156 2.00 -9.50 -16.19
CA PHE A 156 1.19 -8.36 -16.59
C PHE A 156 1.75 -7.05 -16.05
N ILE A 157 2.00 -6.96 -14.73
CA ILE A 157 2.50 -5.73 -14.09
C ILE A 157 3.92 -5.40 -14.57
N LEU A 158 4.83 -6.39 -14.65
CA LEU A 158 6.19 -6.17 -15.16
C LEU A 158 6.17 -5.56 -16.56
N ASN A 159 5.31 -6.07 -17.46
CA ASN A 159 5.20 -5.56 -18.82
C ASN A 159 4.57 -4.17 -18.90
N ARG A 160 3.55 -3.92 -18.08
CA ARG A 160 2.78 -2.68 -18.06
C ARG A 160 3.58 -1.52 -17.47
N ASP A 161 4.20 -1.77 -16.31
CA ASP A 161 4.87 -0.74 -15.53
C ASP A 161 6.39 -0.69 -15.79
N LYS A 162 6.87 -1.47 -16.78
CA LYS A 162 8.27 -1.53 -17.25
C LYS A 162 9.26 -1.85 -16.13
N LEU A 163 8.94 -2.87 -15.35
CA LEU A 163 9.78 -3.34 -14.23
C LEU A 163 10.49 -4.65 -14.61
N ASP A 164 11.70 -4.84 -14.08
CA ASP A 164 12.54 -6.03 -14.32
C ASP A 164 13.00 -6.72 -13.01
N LYS A 165 12.51 -6.27 -11.86
CA LYS A 165 12.83 -6.82 -10.53
C LYS A 165 11.57 -7.21 -9.77
N VAL A 166 11.61 -8.35 -9.10
CA VAL A 166 10.51 -8.87 -8.27
C VAL A 166 11.02 -9.15 -6.86
N PHE A 167 10.31 -8.66 -5.85
CA PHE A 167 10.58 -8.91 -4.44
C PHE A 167 9.38 -9.61 -3.80
N MET A 168 9.56 -10.83 -3.31
CA MET A 168 8.49 -11.65 -2.77
C MET A 168 8.42 -11.55 -1.24
N PHE A 169 7.24 -11.23 -0.72
CA PHE A 169 6.84 -11.36 0.67
C PHE A 169 5.86 -12.53 0.81
N GLY A 170 5.94 -13.28 1.89
CA GLY A 170 4.99 -14.36 2.14
C GLY A 170 5.40 -15.33 3.24
N ASP A 171 4.51 -16.27 3.48
CA ASP A 171 4.62 -17.29 4.53
C ASP A 171 5.06 -18.67 4.03
N ASP A 172 5.26 -18.83 2.72
CA ASP A 172 5.66 -20.09 2.08
C ASP A 172 6.84 -19.86 1.12
N GLU A 173 8.06 -20.11 1.61
CA GLU A 173 9.30 -19.93 0.85
C GLU A 173 9.33 -20.74 -0.45
N ARG A 174 8.83 -21.99 -0.40
CA ARG A 174 8.85 -22.88 -1.55
C ARG A 174 7.96 -22.32 -2.65
N PHE A 175 6.75 -21.90 -2.29
CA PHE A 175 5.85 -21.26 -3.24
C PHE A 175 6.42 -19.98 -3.85
N MET A 176 7.04 -19.13 -3.03
CA MET A 176 7.64 -17.89 -3.54
C MET A 176 8.76 -18.18 -4.56
N ASN A 177 9.57 -19.20 -4.30
CA ASN A 177 10.57 -19.66 -5.27
C ASN A 177 9.93 -20.27 -6.52
N ASP A 178 8.88 -21.09 -6.39
CA ASP A 178 8.15 -21.66 -7.52
C ASP A 178 7.56 -20.58 -8.42
N VAL A 179 7.00 -19.50 -7.84
CA VAL A 179 6.53 -18.34 -8.59
C VAL A 179 7.66 -17.73 -9.42
N LEU A 180 8.81 -17.43 -8.81
CA LEU A 180 9.94 -16.82 -9.52
C LEU A 180 10.52 -17.74 -10.59
N ASN A 181 10.65 -19.04 -10.31
CA ASN A 181 11.14 -20.04 -11.26
C ASN A 181 10.18 -20.17 -12.45
N THR A 182 8.88 -20.18 -12.20
CA THR A 182 7.86 -20.24 -13.27
C THR A 182 7.88 -18.98 -14.14
N ILE A 183 8.16 -17.81 -13.56
CA ILE A 183 8.32 -16.58 -14.34
C ILE A 183 9.58 -16.67 -15.21
N LYS A 184 10.72 -17.06 -14.63
CA LYS A 184 12.02 -17.15 -15.35
C LYS A 184 12.08 -18.26 -16.40
N ALA A 185 11.20 -19.24 -16.35
CA ALA A 185 11.05 -20.25 -17.40
C ALA A 185 10.53 -19.68 -18.72
N ASP A 186 9.95 -18.47 -18.70
CA ASP A 186 9.57 -17.72 -19.89
C ASP A 186 10.77 -16.86 -20.34
N GLU A 187 11.23 -17.08 -21.58
CA GLU A 187 12.41 -16.41 -22.15
C GLU A 187 12.36 -14.89 -22.01
N LYS A 188 11.16 -14.29 -22.13
CA LYS A 188 10.97 -12.84 -22.00
C LYS A 188 11.37 -12.32 -20.61
N TYR A 189 11.24 -13.17 -19.58
CA TYR A 189 11.48 -12.82 -18.19
C TYR A 189 12.66 -13.60 -17.58
N ALA A 190 13.44 -14.33 -18.38
CA ALA A 190 14.55 -15.15 -17.88
C ALA A 190 15.57 -14.36 -17.04
N ASN A 191 15.79 -13.09 -17.41
CA ASN A 191 16.80 -12.22 -16.80
C ASN A 191 16.27 -11.35 -15.63
N ILE A 192 15.01 -11.51 -15.20
CA ILE A 192 14.49 -10.68 -14.10
C ILE A 192 15.26 -10.93 -12.80
N LYS A 193 15.49 -9.87 -12.02
CA LYS A 193 16.05 -9.98 -10.67
C LYS A 193 14.94 -10.36 -9.69
N GLY A 194 14.85 -11.63 -9.33
CA GLY A 194 13.92 -12.13 -8.31
C GLY A 194 14.58 -12.27 -6.93
N ILE A 195 13.94 -11.78 -5.88
CA ILE A 195 14.37 -11.93 -4.49
C ILE A 195 13.22 -12.52 -3.67
N VAL A 196 13.49 -13.57 -2.90
CA VAL A 196 12.55 -14.11 -1.91
C VAL A 196 12.98 -13.63 -0.53
N ASN A 197 12.08 -12.92 0.14
CA ASN A 197 12.28 -12.52 1.51
C ASN A 197 11.53 -13.46 2.44
N PHE A 198 12.28 -14.30 3.13
CA PHE A 198 11.75 -15.20 4.14
C PHE A 198 12.08 -14.70 5.56
N ASN A 199 12.09 -13.38 5.72
CA ASN A 199 12.32 -12.81 7.03
C ASN A 199 11.11 -13.04 7.94
N THR A 200 11.37 -13.26 9.23
CA THR A 200 10.30 -13.59 10.19
C THR A 200 9.71 -12.36 10.88
N THR A 201 10.35 -11.19 10.72
CA THR A 201 9.95 -9.97 11.44
C THR A 201 9.02 -9.11 10.58
N ILE A 202 7.76 -8.99 11.01
CA ILE A 202 6.74 -8.17 10.37
C ILE A 202 7.19 -6.71 10.17
N GLY A 203 7.86 -6.11 11.16
CA GLY A 203 8.29 -4.72 11.09
C GLY A 203 9.32 -4.47 9.98
N GLU A 204 10.23 -5.42 9.76
CA GLU A 204 11.24 -5.35 8.71
C GLU A 204 10.62 -5.48 7.32
N ASP A 205 9.61 -6.35 7.15
CA ASP A 205 8.87 -6.46 5.89
C ASP A 205 8.11 -5.18 5.55
N LEU A 206 7.45 -4.58 6.54
CA LEU A 206 6.79 -3.29 6.41
C LEU A 206 7.78 -2.18 6.02
N TYR A 207 8.96 -2.19 6.64
CA TYR A 207 10.03 -1.26 6.30
C TYR A 207 10.52 -1.45 4.86
N LEU A 208 10.85 -2.68 4.47
CA LEU A 208 11.27 -3.02 3.11
C LEU A 208 10.22 -2.56 2.10
N SER A 209 8.94 -2.86 2.35
CA SER A 209 7.83 -2.44 1.48
C SER A 209 7.84 -0.93 1.23
N SER A 210 8.09 -0.14 2.28
CA SER A 210 8.16 1.33 2.18
C SER A 210 9.39 1.88 1.46
N LYS A 211 10.43 1.05 1.26
CA LYS A 211 11.74 1.50 0.77
C LYS A 211 12.13 1.01 -0.60
N ILE A 212 11.58 -0.12 -1.06
CA ILE A 212 12.06 -0.76 -2.30
C ILE A 212 10.98 -0.98 -3.35
N CYS A 213 9.70 -0.91 -2.95
CA CYS A 213 8.59 -1.21 -3.83
C CYS A 213 8.19 0.02 -4.66
N SER A 214 8.32 -0.09 -5.99
CA SER A 214 7.77 0.88 -6.94
C SER A 214 6.37 0.50 -7.42
N ALA A 215 6.05 -0.79 -7.33
CA ALA A 215 4.72 -1.33 -7.54
C ALA A 215 4.48 -2.48 -6.54
N PHE A 216 3.22 -2.79 -6.26
CA PHE A 216 2.87 -3.81 -5.27
C PHE A 216 1.71 -4.67 -5.73
N LEU A 217 1.81 -5.99 -5.58
CA LEU A 217 0.75 -6.95 -5.85
C LEU A 217 0.33 -7.69 -4.57
N ILE A 218 -0.93 -7.55 -4.18
CA ILE A 218 -1.56 -8.39 -3.17
C ILE A 218 -2.21 -9.59 -3.88
N SER A 219 -1.52 -10.73 -3.93
CA SER A 219 -2.05 -11.91 -4.63
C SER A 219 -3.21 -12.61 -3.91
N THR A 220 -3.40 -12.29 -2.63
CA THR A 220 -4.52 -12.74 -1.79
C THR A 220 -5.10 -11.53 -1.04
N SER A 221 -6.18 -10.96 -1.56
CA SER A 221 -6.84 -9.74 -1.02
C SER A 221 -7.48 -9.93 0.35
N GLU A 222 -7.56 -11.15 0.85
CA GLU A 222 -8.02 -11.45 2.20
C GLU A 222 -6.88 -11.39 3.24
N SER A 223 -5.64 -11.08 2.82
CA SER A 223 -4.53 -10.94 3.77
C SER A 223 -4.38 -9.50 4.27
N THR A 224 -4.81 -9.23 5.51
CA THR A 224 -4.63 -7.93 6.19
C THR A 224 -3.18 -7.45 6.17
N PHE A 225 -2.22 -8.36 6.28
CA PHE A 225 -0.80 -8.03 6.20
C PHE A 225 -0.39 -7.51 4.82
N GLY A 226 -0.89 -8.12 3.73
CA GLY A 226 -0.67 -7.63 2.37
C GLY A 226 -1.19 -6.20 2.16
N TRP A 227 -2.33 -5.87 2.77
CA TRP A 227 -2.86 -4.50 2.76
C TRP A 227 -1.96 -3.50 3.50
N PHE A 228 -1.43 -3.87 4.67
CA PHE A 228 -0.47 -3.02 5.39
C PHE A 228 0.85 -2.83 4.64
N LEU A 229 1.36 -3.87 3.98
CA LEU A 229 2.55 -3.74 3.13
C LEU A 229 2.29 -2.76 1.99
N ALA A 230 1.19 -2.94 1.26
CA ALA A 230 0.79 -2.09 0.15
C ALA A 230 0.53 -0.63 0.58
N PHE A 231 -0.04 -0.43 1.76
CA PHE A 231 -0.28 0.87 2.34
C PHE A 231 0.99 1.71 2.50
N LEU A 232 2.13 1.08 2.77
CA LEU A 232 3.40 1.77 3.04
C LEU A 232 4.22 2.03 1.77
N VAL A 233 3.78 1.51 0.63
CA VAL A 233 4.46 1.70 -0.66
C VAL A 233 4.44 3.16 -1.07
N GLN A 234 5.55 3.67 -1.63
CA GLN A 234 5.65 5.09 -1.97
C GLN A 234 4.69 5.46 -3.11
N ASN A 235 4.55 4.59 -4.12
CA ASN A 235 3.64 4.80 -5.24
C ASN A 235 2.30 4.09 -5.03
N GLN A 236 1.34 4.81 -4.44
CA GLN A 236 -0.01 4.31 -4.20
C GLN A 236 -0.82 4.09 -5.49
N GLU A 237 -0.41 4.66 -6.64
CA GLU A 237 -1.08 4.45 -7.92
C GLU A 237 -0.68 3.12 -8.60
N LYS A 238 0.40 2.48 -8.14
CA LYS A 238 0.90 1.20 -8.65
C LYS A 238 0.68 0.05 -7.66
N VAL A 239 -0.42 0.12 -6.91
CA VAL A 239 -0.87 -0.98 -6.06
C VAL A 239 -1.95 -1.77 -6.77
N TYR A 240 -1.76 -3.09 -6.82
CA TYR A 240 -2.62 -4.06 -7.46
C TYR A 240 -3.06 -5.11 -6.44
N PHE A 241 -4.25 -5.66 -6.63
CA PHE A 241 -4.71 -6.76 -5.80
C PHE A 241 -5.58 -7.74 -6.58
N ARG A 242 -5.52 -9.02 -6.21
CA ARG A 242 -6.45 -10.02 -6.71
C ARG A 242 -7.86 -9.63 -6.32
N HIS A 243 -8.72 -9.36 -7.28
CA HIS A 243 -10.13 -9.19 -6.99
C HIS A 243 -10.78 -10.56 -6.89
N ASN A 244 -11.27 -10.90 -5.71
CA ASN A 244 -12.00 -12.13 -5.49
C ASN A 244 -13.50 -11.85 -5.69
N MET A 245 -14.07 -12.27 -6.82
CA MET A 245 -15.51 -12.11 -7.11
C MET A 245 -16.41 -13.08 -6.30
N ARG A 246 -15.87 -13.84 -5.35
CA ARG A 246 -16.70 -14.69 -4.50
C ARG A 246 -17.71 -13.82 -3.71
N PRO A 247 -18.97 -14.23 -3.57
CA PRO A 247 -20.01 -13.46 -2.89
C PRO A 247 -19.62 -13.03 -1.47
N GLU A 248 -18.91 -13.89 -0.76
CA GLU A 248 -18.40 -13.64 0.60
C GLU A 248 -17.26 -12.61 0.62
N SER A 249 -16.49 -12.52 -0.47
CA SER A 249 -15.35 -11.61 -0.63
C SER A 249 -15.74 -10.23 -1.18
N GLY A 250 -16.97 -10.07 -1.67
CA GLY A 250 -17.52 -8.79 -2.12
C GLY A 250 -17.57 -7.73 -1.02
N ALA A 251 -17.56 -8.14 0.25
CA ALA A 251 -17.44 -7.23 1.39
C ALA A 251 -16.03 -6.59 1.54
N TYR A 252 -14.99 -7.25 1.03
CA TYR A 252 -13.58 -6.84 1.16
C TYR A 252 -13.03 -6.12 -0.06
N SER A 253 -13.76 -6.09 -1.17
CA SER A 253 -13.33 -5.41 -2.39
C SER A 253 -14.40 -4.42 -2.81
N GLY A 254 -14.42 -3.28 -2.10
CA GLY A 254 -15.29 -2.15 -2.46
C GLY A 254 -15.20 -1.83 -3.95
N THR A 255 -16.30 -1.37 -4.53
CA THR A 255 -16.45 -1.19 -5.98
C THR A 255 -15.80 0.08 -6.55
N MET A 256 -15.17 0.91 -5.72
CA MET A 256 -14.54 2.18 -6.11
C MET A 256 -13.01 2.08 -6.16
N ARG A 257 -12.43 2.66 -7.22
CA ARG A 257 -11.24 2.13 -7.93
C ARG A 257 -10.22 3.21 -8.29
N HIS A 258 -10.10 4.27 -7.50
CA HIS A 258 -9.28 5.42 -7.92
C HIS A 258 -7.81 5.19 -7.59
N MET A 259 -7.52 4.68 -6.39
CA MET A 259 -6.15 4.52 -5.91
C MET A 259 -5.54 3.16 -6.27
N TRP A 260 -6.18 2.05 -5.86
CA TRP A 260 -5.62 0.71 -6.04
C TRP A 260 -6.38 -0.09 -7.11
N LYS A 261 -5.64 -0.88 -7.89
CA LYS A 261 -6.09 -1.49 -9.15
C LYS A 261 -6.47 -2.96 -8.94
N PRO A 262 -7.76 -3.31 -8.93
CA PRO A 262 -8.19 -4.70 -8.85
C PRO A 262 -7.84 -5.45 -10.15
N LEU A 263 -7.25 -6.63 -10.00
CA LEU A 263 -6.87 -7.55 -11.08
C LEU A 263 -7.79 -8.76 -11.12
N PHE A 264 -8.17 -9.13 -12.32
CA PHE A 264 -9.07 -10.24 -12.62
C PHE A 264 -8.39 -11.18 -13.58
N GLN A 265 -8.61 -12.47 -13.35
CA GLN A 265 -8.20 -13.51 -14.26
C GLN A 265 -9.40 -13.91 -15.10
N HIS A 266 -9.28 -13.77 -16.41
CA HIS A 266 -10.26 -14.27 -17.34
C HIS A 266 -10.11 -15.80 -17.45
N GLU A 267 -11.13 -16.55 -17.08
CA GLU A 267 -11.05 -18.00 -16.93
C GLU A 267 -10.70 -18.71 -18.25
N GLU A 268 -11.28 -18.27 -19.37
CA GLU A 268 -11.10 -18.92 -20.67
C GLU A 268 -9.71 -18.69 -21.29
N THR A 269 -9.14 -17.51 -21.08
CA THR A 269 -7.89 -17.10 -21.75
C THR A 269 -6.69 -17.12 -20.81
N ASN A 270 -6.94 -17.37 -19.53
CA ASN A 270 -5.96 -17.25 -18.46
C ASN A 270 -5.30 -15.85 -18.38
N SER A 271 -5.90 -14.83 -19.01
CA SER A 271 -5.34 -13.48 -19.12
C SER A 271 -5.68 -12.65 -17.88
N ILE A 272 -4.77 -11.77 -17.49
CA ILE A 272 -4.99 -10.80 -16.40
C ILE A 272 -5.47 -9.48 -16.99
N LYS A 273 -6.52 -8.91 -16.39
CA LYS A 273 -7.07 -7.60 -16.75
C LYS A 273 -7.28 -6.74 -15.51
N THR A 274 -7.16 -5.43 -15.67
CA THR A 274 -7.59 -4.44 -14.67
C THR A 274 -9.04 -4.07 -14.88
N LEU A 275 -9.80 -3.89 -13.81
CA LEU A 275 -11.11 -3.25 -13.90
C LEU A 275 -10.96 -1.72 -13.91
N CYS A 276 -11.23 -1.07 -15.03
CA CYS A 276 -11.38 0.39 -15.07
C CYS A 276 -12.87 0.77 -15.04
N GLY A 277 -13.21 1.93 -14.46
CA GLY A 277 -14.52 2.56 -14.65
C GLY A 277 -15.30 2.93 -13.38
N ASN A 278 -15.72 4.20 -13.31
CA ASN A 278 -16.59 4.83 -12.30
C ASN A 278 -18.10 4.65 -12.54
N ARG A 279 -18.53 3.70 -13.40
CA ARG A 279 -19.96 3.57 -13.73
C ARG A 279 -20.55 2.28 -13.19
N TYR A 280 -21.41 2.47 -12.21
CA TYR A 280 -22.47 1.56 -11.78
C TYR A 280 -23.39 1.27 -12.97
N VAL A 281 -23.07 0.26 -13.76
CA VAL A 281 -24.06 -0.41 -14.60
C VAL A 281 -23.85 -1.89 -14.39
N PHE A 282 -24.92 -2.60 -14.03
CA PHE A 282 -24.99 -4.04 -13.77
C PHE A 282 -24.66 -4.93 -14.99
N LEU A 283 -23.99 -4.37 -15.98
CA LEU A 283 -23.44 -5.03 -17.16
C LEU A 283 -22.02 -4.47 -17.30
N PHE A 284 -21.04 -5.18 -16.75
CA PHE A 284 -19.62 -4.78 -16.74
C PHE A 284 -19.12 -4.56 -18.17
N PRO A 285 -18.81 -3.32 -18.61
CA PRO A 285 -17.88 -3.16 -19.72
C PRO A 285 -16.49 -3.36 -19.12
N LEU A 286 -15.87 -4.49 -19.42
CA LEU A 286 -14.43 -4.65 -19.26
C LEU A 286 -13.77 -3.50 -20.03
N CYS A 287 -13.10 -2.58 -19.34
CA CYS A 287 -12.27 -1.61 -20.03
C CYS A 287 -11.05 -2.33 -20.60
N PHE A 288 -11.02 -2.47 -21.91
CA PHE A 288 -9.82 -2.76 -22.66
C PHE A 288 -9.07 -1.44 -22.80
N THR A 289 -7.93 -1.30 -22.14
CA THR A 289 -6.92 -0.35 -22.57
C THR A 289 -5.80 -1.19 -23.19
N GLU A 290 -5.50 -0.91 -24.45
CA GLU A 290 -4.40 -1.51 -25.23
C GLU A 290 -3.05 -1.37 -24.52
#